data_AF-A0A507CNN6-F1
#
_entry.id   AF-A0A507CNN6-F1
#
_cell.length_a   1.000
_cell.length_b   1.000
_cell.length_c   1.000
_cell.angle_alpha   90.00
_cell.angle_beta   90.00
_cell.angle_gamma   90.00
#
_symmetry.space_group_name_H-M   'P 1'
#
loop_
_entity.id
_entity.type
_entity.pdbx_description
1 polymer ?
#
loop_
_entity_poly.entity_id
_entity_poly.type
_entity_poly.pdbx_seq_one_letter_code
_entity_poly.pdbx_strand_id
1 'polypeptide(L)'
;MDGLLPAVNRHLYVKGIKSTVYASQWFMTCIAYRFPLEIVFRIPDIIFAEGHEAMFRFALALMKRNQETLLSMHFDHLLQYLKVDLFDAYADNVDKLIVDATAVRITKAKLDTLAKNHQEEVWRNSPESMERESLRAENRRLAAEARKHESLLEQLSHEHGK
;
A
#
# COMPACT_ATOMS: atom_id res chain seq x y z
N MET A 1 -4.20 -0.38 5.31
CA MET A 1 -4.81 -0.91 6.56
C MET A 1 -4.37 -0.13 7.80
N ASP A 2 -3.28 0.62 7.72
CA ASP A 2 -2.42 1.01 8.84
C ASP A 2 -3.07 1.94 9.87
N GLY A 3 -4.17 2.61 9.52
CA GLY A 3 -4.91 3.48 10.45
C GLY A 3 -6.29 2.98 10.88
N LEU A 4 -6.80 1.88 10.32
CA LEU A 4 -8.17 1.39 10.59
C LEU A 4 -8.20 0.07 11.35
N LEU A 5 -7.23 -0.81 11.10
CA LEU A 5 -7.09 -2.11 11.78
C LEU A 5 -5.62 -2.34 12.16
N PRO A 6 -5.04 -1.52 13.06
CA PRO A 6 -3.60 -1.54 13.34
C PRO A 6 -3.14 -2.88 13.97
N ALA A 7 -3.97 -3.50 14.81
CA ALA A 7 -3.67 -4.79 15.41
C ALA A 7 -3.57 -5.90 14.36
N VAL A 8 -4.53 -5.96 13.43
CA VAL A 8 -4.54 -6.96 12.35
C VAL A 8 -3.38 -6.70 11.40
N ASN A 9 -3.12 -5.45 11.02
CA ASN A 9 -1.97 -5.10 10.19
C ASN A 9 -0.66 -5.59 10.83
N ARG A 10 -0.44 -5.28 12.12
CA ARG A 10 0.76 -5.72 12.84
C ARG A 10 0.87 -7.24 12.90
N HIS A 11 -0.23 -7.94 13.15
CA HIS A 11 -0.25 -9.41 13.18
C HIS A 11 0.17 -9.99 11.83
N LEU A 12 -0.42 -9.53 10.73
CA LEU A 12 -0.06 -9.98 9.38
C LEU A 12 1.40 -9.64 9.04
N TYR A 13 1.87 -8.46 9.43
CA TYR A 13 3.26 -8.04 9.22
C TYR A 13 4.25 -8.94 9.95
N VAL A 14 4.04 -9.21 11.25
CA VAL A 14 4.90 -10.11 12.04
C VAL A 14 4.90 -11.53 11.47
N LYS A 15 3.77 -11.96 10.90
CA LYS A 15 3.62 -13.25 10.23
C LYS A 15 4.15 -13.26 8.78
N GLY A 16 4.70 -12.15 8.27
CA GLY A 16 5.25 -12.05 6.92
C GLY A 16 4.21 -12.10 5.79
N ILE A 17 2.92 -11.92 6.10
CA ILE A 17 1.83 -12.01 5.13
C ILE A 17 1.63 -10.65 4.48
N LYS A 18 2.03 -10.53 3.21
CA LYS A 18 1.76 -9.34 2.40
C LYS A 18 0.34 -9.35 1.86
N SER A 19 -0.29 -8.17 1.82
CA SER A 19 -1.64 -7.98 1.27
C SER A 19 -1.78 -8.48 -0.16
N THR A 20 -0.73 -8.38 -0.97
CA THR A 20 -0.71 -8.87 -2.35
C THR A 20 -0.95 -10.38 -2.48
N VAL A 21 -0.71 -11.18 -1.44
CA VAL A 21 -0.85 -12.66 -1.50
C VAL A 21 -2.31 -13.10 -1.34
N TYR A 22 -3.13 -12.33 -0.61
CA TYR A 22 -4.53 -12.66 -0.38
C TYR A 22 -5.49 -11.67 -1.07
N ALA A 23 -5.20 -10.38 -1.05
CA ALA A 23 -6.11 -9.35 -1.51
C ALA A 23 -6.17 -9.25 -3.03
N SER A 24 -5.13 -9.66 -3.77
CA SER A 24 -5.12 -9.58 -5.23
C SER A 24 -6.35 -10.25 -5.84
N GLN A 25 -6.74 -11.42 -5.33
CA GLN A 25 -7.95 -12.09 -5.80
C GLN A 25 -9.22 -11.30 -5.47
N TRP A 26 -9.32 -10.72 -4.27
CA TRP A 26 -10.47 -9.92 -3.85
C TRP A 26 -10.71 -8.76 -4.82
N PHE A 27 -9.65 -8.01 -5.13
CA PHE A 27 -9.73 -6.84 -6.01
C PHE A 27 -9.96 -7.23 -7.47
N MET A 28 -9.33 -8.30 -7.96
CA MET A 28 -9.50 -8.77 -9.35
C MET A 28 -10.91 -9.33 -9.63
N THR A 29 -11.55 -9.89 -8.62
CA THR A 29 -12.89 -10.50 -8.73
C THR A 29 -13.99 -9.63 -8.14
N CYS A 30 -13.68 -8.37 -7.81
CA CYS A 30 -14.60 -7.43 -7.18
C CYS A 30 -15.34 -7.97 -5.95
N ILE A 31 -14.69 -8.83 -5.16
CA ILE A 31 -15.27 -9.48 -3.96
C ILE A 31 -16.49 -10.38 -4.28
N ALA A 32 -16.84 -10.55 -5.56
CA ALA A 32 -18.06 -11.19 -6.01
C ALA A 32 -17.99 -12.74 -6.01
N TYR A 33 -16.81 -13.32 -6.15
CA TYR A 33 -16.67 -14.76 -6.46
C TYR A 33 -17.20 -15.76 -5.42
N ARG A 34 -17.53 -15.34 -4.18
CA ARG A 34 -17.98 -16.22 -3.09
C ARG A 34 -19.42 -16.05 -2.63
N PHE A 35 -20.16 -15.13 -3.21
CA PHE A 35 -21.56 -14.93 -2.83
C PHE A 35 -22.51 -15.61 -3.84
N PRO A 36 -23.69 -16.09 -3.39
CA PRO A 36 -24.72 -16.61 -4.27
C PRO A 36 -25.09 -15.61 -5.38
N LEU A 37 -25.36 -16.13 -6.58
CA LEU A 37 -25.55 -15.33 -7.80
C LEU A 37 -26.68 -14.28 -7.67
N GLU A 38 -27.71 -14.55 -6.88
CA GLU A 38 -28.86 -13.65 -6.70
C GLU A 38 -28.49 -12.34 -5.99
N ILE A 39 -27.41 -12.36 -5.21
CA ILE A 39 -27.04 -11.25 -4.32
C ILE A 39 -25.69 -10.62 -4.71
N VAL A 40 -24.86 -11.38 -5.42
CA VAL A 40 -23.50 -10.98 -5.78
C VAL A 40 -23.45 -9.71 -6.62
N PHE A 41 -24.43 -9.46 -7.49
CA PHE A 41 -24.41 -8.33 -8.42
C PHE A 41 -24.49 -6.96 -7.72
N ARG A 42 -25.05 -6.90 -6.50
CA ARG A 42 -25.16 -5.65 -5.74
C ARG A 42 -23.79 -5.06 -5.37
N ILE A 43 -22.78 -5.92 -5.13
CA ILE A 43 -21.44 -5.46 -4.74
C ILE A 43 -20.73 -4.78 -5.93
N PRO A 44 -20.60 -5.41 -7.12
CA PRO A 44 -20.12 -4.75 -8.31
C PRO A 44 -20.92 -3.49 -8.67
N ASP A 45 -22.24 -3.49 -8.56
CA ASP A 45 -23.06 -2.31 -8.88
C ASP A 45 -22.67 -1.10 -8.02
N ILE A 46 -22.50 -1.30 -6.71
CA ILE A 46 -22.03 -0.25 -5.78
C ILE A 46 -20.61 0.19 -6.14
N ILE A 47 -19.72 -0.76 -6.48
CA ILE A 47 -18.34 -0.45 -6.87
C ILE A 47 -18.29 0.35 -8.16
N PHE A 48 -19.14 0.06 -9.14
CA PHE A 48 -19.21 0.83 -10.38
C PHE A 48 -19.86 2.20 -10.17
N ALA A 49 -20.85 2.31 -9.28
CA ALA A 49 -21.51 3.58 -8.96
C ALA A 49 -20.64 4.53 -8.14
N GLU A 50 -19.94 4.03 -7.12
CA GLU A 50 -19.14 4.84 -6.19
C GLU A 50 -17.63 4.83 -6.50
N GLY A 51 -17.18 3.94 -7.39
CA GLY A 51 -15.79 3.78 -7.78
C GLY A 51 -14.99 2.83 -6.88
N HIS A 52 -13.68 2.79 -7.11
CA HIS A 52 -12.75 1.86 -6.46
C HIS A 52 -12.65 2.04 -4.94
N GLU A 53 -13.09 3.17 -4.38
CA GLU A 53 -13.15 3.42 -2.94
C GLU A 53 -14.12 2.47 -2.23
N ALA A 54 -15.21 2.11 -2.89
CA ALA A 54 -16.15 1.10 -2.41
C ALA A 54 -15.46 -0.26 -2.21
N MET A 55 -14.56 -0.64 -3.11
CA MET A 55 -13.79 -1.87 -2.99
C MET A 55 -12.98 -1.92 -1.69
N PHE A 56 -12.34 -0.80 -1.34
CA PHE A 56 -11.60 -0.70 -0.08
C PHE A 56 -12.53 -0.77 1.14
N ARG A 57 -13.72 -0.16 1.08
CA ARG A 57 -14.72 -0.26 2.14
C ARG A 57 -15.16 -1.70 2.38
N PHE A 58 -15.48 -2.45 1.31
CA PHE A 58 -15.83 -3.87 1.41
C PHE A 58 -14.69 -4.72 1.98
N ALA A 59 -13.47 -4.55 1.48
CA ALA A 59 -12.30 -5.28 1.98
C ALA A 59 -12.06 -5.01 3.48
N LEU A 60 -12.22 -3.75 3.92
CA LEU A 60 -12.06 -3.37 5.31
C LEU A 60 -13.20 -3.88 6.20
N ALA A 61 -14.43 -3.90 5.71
CA ALA A 61 -15.57 -4.48 6.43
C ALA A 61 -15.34 -5.98 6.69
N LEU A 62 -14.92 -6.74 5.67
CA LEU A 62 -14.56 -8.16 5.80
C LEU A 62 -13.47 -8.37 6.86
N MET A 63 -12.40 -7.58 6.81
CA MET A 63 -11.31 -7.67 7.77
C MET A 63 -11.72 -7.29 9.19
N LYS A 64 -12.55 -6.24 9.34
CA LYS A 64 -13.03 -5.77 10.63
C LYS A 64 -13.97 -6.77 11.29
N ARG A 65 -14.87 -7.39 10.51
CA ARG A 65 -15.80 -8.41 10.99
C ARG A 65 -15.09 -9.63 11.56
N ASN A 66 -13.97 -10.00 10.94
CA ASN A 66 -13.19 -11.18 11.29
C ASN A 66 -11.98 -10.85 12.19
N GLN A 67 -11.87 -9.63 12.72
CA GLN A 67 -10.68 -9.16 13.42
C GLN A 67 -10.26 -10.09 14.57
N GLU A 68 -11.21 -10.50 15.43
CA GLU A 68 -10.90 -11.35 16.58
C GLU A 68 -10.35 -12.72 16.13
N THR A 69 -11.04 -13.35 15.18
CA THR A 69 -10.65 -14.62 14.58
C THR A 69 -9.28 -14.55 13.91
N LEU A 70 -8.99 -13.48 13.17
CA LEU A 70 -7.70 -13.26 12.52
C LEU A 70 -6.56 -13.13 13.55
N LEU A 71 -6.79 -12.43 14.65
CA LEU A 71 -5.79 -12.21 15.70
C LEU A 71 -5.51 -13.48 16.52
N SER A 72 -6.49 -14.38 16.67
CA SER A 72 -6.31 -15.65 17.37
C SER A 72 -5.65 -16.74 16.53
N MET A 73 -5.56 -16.57 15.20
CA MET A 73 -5.15 -17.64 14.29
C MET A 73 -3.63 -17.81 14.16
N HIS A 74 -3.18 -19.07 14.05
CA HIS A 74 -1.80 -19.40 13.69
C HIS A 74 -1.54 -19.22 12.18
N PHE A 75 -0.27 -19.08 11.80
CA PHE A 75 0.14 -18.75 10.42
C PHE A 75 -0.44 -19.72 9.38
N ASP A 76 -0.34 -21.02 9.64
CA ASP A 76 -0.62 -22.07 8.67
C ASP A 76 -2.08 -22.04 8.17
N HIS A 77 -3.01 -21.58 9.01
CA HIS A 77 -4.42 -21.45 8.66
C HIS A 77 -4.82 -20.03 8.28
N LEU A 78 -4.07 -19.02 8.74
CA LEU A 78 -4.40 -17.60 8.54
C LEU A 78 -4.48 -17.21 7.06
N LEU A 79 -3.55 -17.71 6.23
CA LEU A 79 -3.55 -17.36 4.81
C LEU A 79 -4.73 -17.98 4.05
N GLN A 80 -5.07 -19.24 4.38
CA GLN A 80 -6.23 -19.92 3.82
C GLN A 80 -7.52 -19.21 4.23
N TYR A 81 -7.63 -18.86 5.50
CA TYR A 81 -8.77 -18.14 6.04
C TYR A 81 -8.99 -16.80 5.32
N LEU A 82 -7.94 -16.00 5.14
CA LEU A 82 -8.04 -14.74 4.38
C LEU A 82 -8.53 -14.95 2.94
N LYS A 83 -8.16 -16.05 2.29
CA LYS A 83 -8.53 -16.30 0.88
C LYS A 83 -9.92 -16.87 0.69
N VAL A 84 -10.41 -17.65 1.65
CA VAL A 84 -11.63 -18.46 1.50
C VAL A 84 -12.63 -18.17 2.61
N ASP A 85 -12.28 -18.47 3.85
CA ASP A 85 -13.24 -18.51 4.96
C ASP A 85 -13.65 -17.11 5.46
N LEU A 86 -12.89 -16.07 5.11
CA LEU A 86 -13.17 -14.68 5.48
C LEU A 86 -14.57 -14.22 5.04
N PHE A 87 -15.04 -14.73 3.89
CA PHE A 87 -16.31 -14.36 3.29
C PHE A 87 -17.50 -15.04 3.98
N ASP A 88 -17.26 -16.18 4.63
CA ASP A 88 -18.32 -16.98 5.27
C ASP A 88 -18.98 -16.23 6.43
N ALA A 89 -18.29 -15.25 7.01
CA ALA A 89 -18.86 -14.33 8.01
C ALA A 89 -20.09 -13.53 7.52
N TYR A 90 -20.32 -13.49 6.20
CA TYR A 90 -21.44 -12.83 5.53
C TYR A 90 -22.22 -13.75 4.59
N ALA A 91 -21.94 -15.06 4.56
CA ALA A 91 -22.59 -16.00 3.63
C ALA A 91 -24.12 -15.98 3.76
N ASP A 92 -24.63 -15.89 4.99
CA ASP A 92 -26.07 -15.89 5.26
C ASP A 92 -26.73 -14.52 5.02
N ASN A 93 -25.96 -13.43 4.99
CA ASN A 93 -26.51 -12.07 4.90
C ASN A 93 -25.51 -11.08 4.30
N VAL A 94 -25.55 -10.95 2.97
CA VAL A 94 -24.73 -9.97 2.23
C VAL A 94 -25.25 -8.54 2.42
N ASP A 95 -26.53 -8.34 2.72
CA ASP A 95 -27.04 -6.99 3.04
C ASP A 95 -26.29 -6.39 4.23
N LYS A 96 -25.95 -7.22 5.20
CA LYS A 96 -25.10 -6.82 6.32
C LYS A 96 -23.69 -6.42 5.87
N LEU A 97 -23.11 -7.09 4.88
CA LEU A 97 -21.81 -6.69 4.32
C LEU A 97 -21.91 -5.30 3.68
N ILE A 98 -22.97 -5.03 2.93
CA ILE A 98 -23.21 -3.71 2.32
C ILE A 98 -23.33 -2.64 3.41
N VAL A 99 -24.15 -2.89 4.43
CA VAL A 99 -24.32 -1.98 5.57
C VAL A 99 -22.98 -1.74 6.29
N ASP A 100 -22.26 -2.79 6.63
CA ASP A 100 -20.97 -2.68 7.32
C ASP A 100 -19.93 -1.94 6.46
N ALA A 101 -19.91 -2.17 5.14
CA ALA A 101 -19.04 -1.48 4.20
C ALA A 101 -19.37 0.02 4.11
N THR A 102 -20.65 0.39 4.03
CA THR A 102 -21.05 1.81 4.03
C THR A 102 -20.68 2.53 5.32
N ALA A 103 -20.60 1.82 6.45
CA ALA A 103 -20.15 2.37 7.73
C ALA A 103 -18.62 2.56 7.81
N VAL A 104 -17.83 1.97 6.91
CA VAL A 104 -16.38 2.17 6.84
C VAL A 104 -16.08 3.59 6.33
N ARG A 105 -15.50 4.41 7.20
CA ARG A 105 -15.05 5.77 6.86
C ARG A 105 -13.66 5.74 6.21
N ILE A 106 -13.64 5.53 4.90
CA ILE A 106 -12.50 5.80 4.04
C ILE A 106 -12.92 6.81 2.97
N THR A 107 -12.20 7.92 2.88
CA THR A 107 -12.51 8.99 1.92
C THR A 107 -11.58 8.90 0.73
N LYS A 108 -12.07 9.31 -0.44
CA LYS A 108 -11.27 9.57 -1.64
C LYS A 108 -9.93 10.24 -1.35
N ALA A 109 -9.98 11.38 -0.66
CA ALA A 109 -8.80 12.18 -0.34
C ALA A 109 -7.74 11.40 0.45
N LYS A 110 -8.16 10.50 1.36
CA LYS A 110 -7.23 9.65 2.10
C LYS A 110 -6.61 8.59 1.19
N LEU A 111 -7.39 7.97 0.31
CA LEU A 111 -6.88 7.01 -0.67
C LEU A 111 -5.92 7.68 -1.66
N ASP A 112 -6.24 8.87 -2.16
CA ASP A 112 -5.37 9.65 -3.05
C ASP A 112 -4.04 10.00 -2.37
N THR A 113 -4.09 10.40 -1.10
CA THR A 113 -2.88 10.67 -0.31
C THR A 113 -2.02 9.42 -0.16
N LEU A 114 -2.63 8.27 0.13
CA LEU A 114 -1.91 6.98 0.23
C LEU A 114 -1.31 6.56 -1.11
N ALA A 115 -2.05 6.72 -2.21
CA ALA A 115 -1.58 6.41 -3.56
C ALA A 115 -0.37 7.28 -3.93
N LYS A 116 -0.45 8.58 -3.67
CA LYS A 116 0.66 9.52 -3.88
C LYS A 116 1.90 9.13 -3.08
N ASN A 117 1.75 8.87 -1.78
CA ASN A 117 2.87 8.47 -0.92
C ASN A 117 3.52 7.16 -1.40
N HIS A 118 2.71 6.19 -1.84
CA HIS A 118 3.22 4.93 -2.40
C HIS A 118 3.98 5.16 -3.70
N GLN A 119 3.46 5.99 -4.60
CA GLN A 119 4.12 6.33 -5.86
C GLN A 119 5.45 7.05 -5.63
N GLU A 120 5.51 7.97 -4.67
CA GLU A 120 6.74 8.65 -4.25
C GLU A 120 7.78 7.66 -3.68
N GLU A 121 7.33 6.70 -2.88
CA GLU A 121 8.21 5.65 -2.34
C GLU A 121 8.75 4.74 -3.44
N VAL A 122 7.90 4.29 -4.38
CA VAL A 122 8.31 3.49 -5.54
C VAL A 122 9.31 4.27 -6.40
N TRP A 123 9.04 5.55 -6.67
CA TRP A 123 9.94 6.42 -7.41
C TRP A 123 11.28 6.59 -6.70
N ARG A 124 11.26 6.86 -5.39
CA ARG A 124 12.49 7.02 -4.59
C ARG A 124 13.36 5.77 -4.62
N ASN A 125 12.73 4.60 -4.57
CA ASN A 125 13.42 3.31 -4.60
C ASN A 125 13.70 2.82 -6.03
N SER A 126 13.42 3.62 -7.06
CA SER A 126 13.67 3.24 -8.44
C SER A 126 15.17 3.34 -8.76
N PRO A 127 15.70 2.45 -9.62
CA PRO A 127 17.10 2.52 -10.06
C PRO A 127 17.47 3.88 -10.64
N GLU A 128 16.56 4.49 -11.42
CA GLU A 128 16.79 5.79 -12.06
C GLU A 128 16.91 6.92 -11.03
N SER A 129 16.11 6.89 -9.96
CA SER A 129 16.21 7.87 -8.87
C SER A 129 17.52 7.71 -8.10
N MET A 130 17.88 6.47 -7.76
CA MET A 130 19.14 6.16 -7.06
C MET A 130 20.37 6.55 -7.90
N GLU A 131 20.35 6.26 -9.19
CA GLU A 131 21.41 6.64 -10.13
C GLU A 131 21.51 8.16 -10.27
N ARG A 132 20.38 8.87 -10.43
CA ARG A 132 20.36 10.34 -10.43
C ARG A 132 20.96 10.92 -9.16
N GLU A 133 20.68 10.33 -8.01
CA GLU A 133 21.20 10.81 -6.73
C GLU A 133 22.71 10.56 -6.61
N SER A 134 23.18 9.38 -7.05
CA SER A 134 24.61 9.04 -7.14
C SER A 134 25.36 10.01 -8.06
N LEU A 135 24.84 10.25 -9.27
CA LEU A 135 25.42 11.19 -10.23
C LEU A 135 25.45 12.63 -9.69
N ARG A 136 24.40 13.04 -8.97
CA ARG A 136 24.37 14.35 -8.30
C ARG A 136 25.39 14.44 -7.17
N ALA A 137 25.60 13.38 -6.40
CA ALA A 137 26.62 13.32 -5.37
C ALA A 137 28.03 13.42 -5.97
N GLU A 138 28.27 12.69 -7.05
CA GLU A 138 29.54 12.73 -7.76
C GLU A 138 29.81 14.10 -8.41
N ASN A 139 28.81 14.70 -9.06
CA ASN A 139 28.93 16.07 -9.58
C ASN A 139 29.25 17.09 -8.48
N ARG A 140 28.68 16.95 -7.28
CA ARG A 140 29.03 17.81 -6.13
C ARG A 140 30.48 17.61 -5.69
N ARG A 141 30.97 16.36 -5.70
CA ARG A 141 32.35 16.00 -5.35
C ARG A 141 33.34 16.60 -6.35
N LEU A 142 33.15 16.31 -7.63
CA LEU A 142 34.00 16.82 -8.72
C LEU A 142 34.04 18.35 -8.73
N ALA A 143 32.90 19.02 -8.51
CA ALA A 143 32.86 20.48 -8.43
C ALA A 143 33.62 21.04 -7.22
N ALA A 144 33.67 20.31 -6.10
CA ALA A 144 34.47 20.71 -4.94
C ALA A 144 35.97 20.52 -5.18
N GLU A 145 36.36 19.42 -5.85
CA GLU A 145 37.75 19.17 -6.25
C GLU A 145 38.26 20.22 -7.26
N ALA A 146 37.46 20.54 -8.27
CA ALA A 146 37.77 21.59 -9.25
C ALA A 146 38.04 22.94 -8.57
N ARG A 147 37.14 23.38 -7.67
CA ARG A 147 37.34 24.62 -6.90
C ARG A 147 38.61 24.60 -6.07
N LYS A 148 38.95 23.45 -5.47
CA LYS A 148 40.18 23.30 -4.68
C LYS A 148 41.42 23.44 -5.56
N HIS A 149 41.41 22.81 -6.74
CA HIS A 149 42.52 22.90 -7.70
C HIS A 149 42.70 24.32 -8.23
N GLU A 150 41.61 25.04 -8.55
CA GLU A 150 41.66 26.45 -8.95
C GLU A 150 42.31 27.32 -7.86
N SER A 151 41.90 27.17 -6.60
CA SER A 151 42.50 27.91 -5.48
C SER A 151 44.00 27.60 -5.30
N LEU A 152 44.42 26.36 -5.49
CA LEU A 152 45.85 25.96 -5.45
C LEU A 152 46.65 26.61 -6.59
N LEU A 153 46.09 26.66 -7.80
CA LEU A 153 46.73 27.30 -8.95
C LEU A 153 46.89 28.81 -8.74
N GLU A 154 45.88 29.48 -8.20
CA GLU A 154 45.96 30.91 -7.86
C GLU A 154 47.07 31.19 -6.84
N GLN A 155 47.21 30.36 -5.80
CA GLN A 155 48.27 30.50 -4.80
C GLN A 155 49.67 30.33 -5.43
N LEU A 156 49.88 29.27 -6.21
CA LEU A 156 51.16 29.00 -6.88
C LEU A 156 51.53 30.09 -7.90
N SER A 157 50.55 30.62 -8.63
CA SER A 157 50.75 31.75 -9.53
C SER A 157 51.18 33.01 -8.78
N HIS A 158 50.67 33.21 -7.56
CA HIS A 158 51.01 34.38 -6.76
C HIS A 158 52.40 34.26 -6.13
N GLU A 159 52.84 33.04 -5.81
CA GLU A 159 54.18 32.74 -5.28
C GLU A 159 55.29 32.86 -6.33
N HIS A 160 55.07 32.39 -7.56
CA HIS A 160 56.07 32.48 -8.64
C HIS A 160 56.12 33.84 -9.36
N GLY A 161 55.21 34.76 -9.03
CA GLY A 161 55.16 36.13 -9.57
C GLY A 161 56.00 37.16 -8.80
N LYS A 162 56.83 36.75 -7.84
CA LYS A 162 57.81 37.56 -7.09
C LYS A 162 59.23 37.16 -7.43
#